data_AF-A0A7Y4GW71-F1
#
_entry.id   AF-A0A7Y4GW71-F1
#
_cell.length_a   1.000
_cell.length_b   1.000
_cell.length_c   1.000
_cell.angle_alpha   90.00
_cell.angle_beta   90.00
_cell.angle_gamma   90.00
#
_symmetry.space_group_name_H-M   'P 1'
#
loop_
_entity.id
_entity.type
_entity.pdbx_description
1 polymer ?
#
loop_
_entity_poly.entity_id
_entity_poly.type
_entity_poly.pdbx_seq_one_letter_code
_entity_poly.pdbx_strand_id
1 'polypeptide(L)' 'MAKRWSDEDIKNLKNLAQHYSAQAIAEKMDRPVGGVAFKAHQLGVPLKPRSRLTRPAAKDLHRTGDRQGAT' A
#
# COMPACT_ATOMS: atom_id res chain seq x y z
N MET A 1 -6.78 -14.84 2.99
CA MET A 1 -6.39 -14.92 1.57
C MET A 1 -5.83 -13.56 1.17
N ALA A 2 -4.51 -13.40 1.06
CA ALA A 2 -3.95 -12.10 0.66
C ALA A 2 -4.29 -11.85 -0.82
N LYS A 3 -5.12 -10.83 -1.09
CA LYS A 3 -5.45 -10.38 -2.45
C LYS A 3 -4.14 -10.11 -3.20
N ARG A 4 -3.81 -10.95 -4.19
CA ARG A 4 -2.67 -10.72 -5.08
C ARG A 4 -2.78 -9.30 -5.64
N TRP A 5 -1.67 -8.61 -5.71
CA TRP A 5 -1.58 -7.36 -6.44
C TRP A 5 -1.58 -7.70 -7.92
N SER A 6 -2.65 -7.37 -8.62
CA SER A 6 -2.70 -7.52 -10.08
C SER A 6 -1.82 -6.45 -10.72
N ASP A 7 -1.41 -6.67 -11.97
CA ASP A 7 -0.67 -5.67 -12.73
C ASP A 7 -1.43 -4.33 -12.85
N GLU A 8 -2.76 -4.41 -12.89
CA GLU A 8 -3.64 -3.23 -12.85
C GLU A 8 -3.58 -2.50 -11.50
N ASP A 9 -3.58 -3.23 -10.37
CA ASP A 9 -3.39 -2.61 -9.05
C ASP A 9 -2.04 -1.90 -8.95
N ILE A 10 -0.98 -2.47 -9.54
CA ILE A 10 0.36 -1.89 -9.55
C ILE A 10 0.38 -0.61 -10.40
N LYS A 11 -0.25 -0.62 -11.58
CA LYS A 11 -0.40 0.57 -12.43
C LYS A 11 -1.19 1.67 -11.71
N ASN A 12 -2.30 1.31 -11.09
CA ASN A 12 -3.14 2.24 -10.33
C ASN A 12 -2.38 2.82 -9.14
N LEU A 13 -1.62 2.00 -8.39
CA LEU A 13 -0.80 2.49 -7.29
C LEU A 13 0.27 3.49 -7.76
N LYS A 14 0.94 3.22 -8.88
CA LYS A 14 1.94 4.14 -9.47
C LYS A 14 1.31 5.47 -9.88
N ASN A 15 0.18 5.43 -10.59
CA ASN A 15 -0.53 6.62 -11.02
C ASN A 15 -1.04 7.43 -9.82
N LEU A 16 -1.65 6.77 -8.84
CA LEU A 16 -2.19 7.46 -7.67
C LEU A 16 -1.08 7.98 -6.75
N ALA A 17 0.06 7.31 -6.62
CA ALA A 17 1.21 7.77 -5.85
C ALA A 17 1.76 9.12 -6.34
N GLN A 18 1.60 9.41 -7.64
CA GLN A 18 2.00 10.71 -8.21
C GLN A 18 1.09 11.86 -7.77
N HIS A 19 -0.11 11.61 -7.26
CA HIS A 19 -1.06 12.67 -6.91
C HIS A 19 -1.53 12.61 -5.44
N TYR A 20 -1.48 11.43 -4.84
CA TYR A 20 -2.12 11.12 -3.56
C TYR A 20 -1.12 10.51 -2.57
N SER A 21 -1.45 10.61 -1.28
CA SER A 21 -0.69 9.97 -0.20
C SER A 21 -1.11 8.50 -0.01
N ALA A 22 -0.29 7.71 0.68
CA ALA A 22 -0.55 6.30 0.98
C ALA A 22 -1.98 6.03 1.49
N GLN A 23 -2.50 6.92 2.34
CA GLN A 23 -3.85 6.76 2.89
C GLN A 23 -4.94 6.99 1.84
N ALA A 24 -4.84 8.08 1.07
CA ALA A 24 -5.84 8.37 0.04
C ALA A 24 -5.84 7.29 -1.07
N ILE A 25 -4.67 6.72 -1.37
CA ILE A 25 -4.56 5.56 -2.27
C ILE A 25 -5.24 4.34 -1.66
N ALA A 26 -4.98 4.07 -0.37
CA ALA A 26 -5.62 3.00 0.37
C ALA A 26 -7.14 3.12 0.40
N GLU A 27 -7.68 4.32 0.61
CA GLU A 27 -9.13 4.59 0.56
C GLU A 27 -9.70 4.38 -0.84
N LYS A 28 -9.01 4.84 -1.89
CA LYS A 28 -9.46 4.64 -3.28
C LYS A 28 -9.39 3.18 -3.73
N MET A 29 -8.40 2.43 -3.25
CA MET A 29 -8.18 1.03 -3.63
C MET A 29 -8.87 0.04 -2.70
N ASP A 30 -9.56 0.51 -1.66
CA ASP A 30 -10.11 -0.31 -0.58
C ASP A 30 -9.07 -1.31 -0.02
N ARG A 31 -7.84 -0.80 0.19
CA ARG A 31 -6.68 -1.58 0.64
C ARG A 31 -6.08 -0.96 1.89
N PRO A 32 -5.41 -1.76 2.75
CA PRO A 32 -4.81 -1.22 3.96
C PRO A 32 -3.65 -0.28 3.62
N VAL A 33 -3.57 0.84 4.33
CA VAL A 33 -2.47 1.84 4.19
C VAL A 33 -1.10 1.18 4.34
N GLY A 34 -0.96 0.26 5.29
CA GLY A 34 0.27 -0.49 5.49
C GLY A 34 0.65 -1.36 4.29
N GLY A 35 -0.33 -2.01 3.65
CA GLY A 35 -0.10 -2.80 2.44
C GLY A 35 0.26 -1.93 1.24
N VAL A 36 -0.37 -0.76 1.09
CA VAL A 36 -0.06 0.22 0.04
C VAL A 36 1.35 0.80 0.25
N ALA A 37 1.69 1.21 1.48
CA ALA A 37 3.01 1.76 1.81
C ALA A 37 4.11 0.72 1.60
N PHE A 38 3.91 -0.50 2.10
CA PHE A 38 4.85 -1.59 1.92
C PHE A 38 5.03 -1.94 0.44
N LYS A 39 3.93 -1.99 -0.33
CA LYS A 39 4.01 -2.27 -1.77
C LYS A 39 4.68 -1.14 -2.55
N ALA A 40 4.38 0.11 -2.24
CA ALA A 40 5.04 1.25 -2.86
C ALA A 40 6.55 1.26 -2.57
N HIS A 41 6.93 0.94 -1.33
CA HIS A 41 8.33 0.79 -0.96
C HIS A 41 9.01 -0.34 -1.72
N GLN A 42 8.37 -1.52 -1.84
CA GLN A 42 8.89 -2.62 -2.67
C GLN A 42 9.06 -2.25 -4.15
N LEU A 43 8.18 -1.38 -4.67
CA LEU A 43 8.20 -0.93 -6.06
C LEU A 43 9.11 0.28 -6.29
N GLY A 44 9.76 0.82 -5.24
CA GLY A 44 10.56 2.04 -5.32
C GLY A 44 9.75 3.30 -5.67
N VAL A 45 8.44 3.30 -5.39
CA VAL A 45 7.55 4.42 -5.72
C VAL A 45 7.51 5.40 -4.54
N PRO A 46 8.00 6.64 -4.70
CA PRO A 46 7.97 7.62 -3.63
C PRO A 46 6.53 8.09 -3.39
N LEU A 47 6.00 7.80 -2.21
CA LEU A 47 4.69 8.29 -1.79
C LEU A 47 4.84 9.71 -1.22
N LYS A 48 3.88 10.60 -1.53
CA LYS A 48 3.82 11.93 -0.91
C LYS A 48 3.75 11.78 0.61
N PRO A 49 4.64 12.43 1.38
CA PRO A 49 4.54 12.46 2.82
C PRO A 49 3.23 13.15 3.21
N ARG A 50 2.55 12.53 4.16
CA ARG A 50 1.28 13.02 4.67
C ARG A 50 1.57 14.30 5.47
N SER A 51 0.92 15.41 5.11
CA SER A 51 0.83 16.53 6.05
C SER A 51 0.15 16.01 7.31
N ARG A 52 0.82 16.10 8.46
CA ARG A 52 0.52 15.39 9.71
C ARG A 52 -0.84 15.78 10.28
N LEU A 53 -1.93 15.16 9.83
CA LEU A 53 -3.22 15.22 10.51
C LEU A 53 -3.76 13.81 10.76
N THR A 54 -3.64 13.47 12.04
CA THR A 54 -4.37 12.53 12.91
C THR A 54 -4.63 11.08 12.47
N ARG A 55 -4.31 10.17 13.40
CA ARG A 55 -4.73 8.76 13.45
C ARG A 55 -6.25 8.68 13.65
N PRO A 56 -6.87 7.55 13.31
CA PRO A 56 -7.22 6.66 14.41
C PRO A 56 -6.63 5.27 14.26
N ALA A 57 -6.53 4.63 15.41
CA ALA A 57 -5.91 3.36 15.67
C ALA A 57 -6.53 2.22 14.87
N ALA A 58 -5.66 1.25 14.57
CA ALA A 58 -5.89 -0.18 14.59
C ALA A 58 -7.32 -0.66 14.32
N LYS A 59 -7.51 -1.21 13.12
CA LYS A 59 -8.15 -2.53 13.02
C LYS A 59 -7.20 -3.48 12.33
N ASP A 60 -6.93 -4.50 13.13
CA ASP A 60 -6.15 -5.69 12.93
C ASP A 60 -6.41 -6.44 11.62
N LEU A 61 -5.61 -7.49 11.42
CA LEU A 61 -5.68 -8.54 10.40
C LEU A 61 -5.11 -8.20 9.03
N HIS A 62 -3.81 -8.45 8.85
CA HIS A 62 -3.41 -9.75 8.28
C HIS A 62 -1.92 -10.02 8.54
N ARG A 63 -1.71 -11.06 9.37
CA ARG A 63 -0.50 -11.87 9.47
C ARG A 63 -0.04 -12.29 8.07
N THR A 64 1.16 -11.89 7.66
CA THR A 64 1.91 -12.68 6.67
C THR A 64 3.41 -12.52 6.92
N GLY A 65 3.95 -13.54 7.57
CA GLY A 65 5.35 -13.89 7.45
C GLY A 65 5.65 -14.52 6.09
N ASP A 66 6.95 -14.77 5.90
CA ASP A 66 7.55 -15.70 4.94
C ASP A 66 7.87 -15.19 3.53
N ARG A 67 9.05 -14.56 3.47
CA ARG A 67 10.25 -15.10 2.80
C ARG A 67 10.04 -16.36 1.94
N GLN A 68 10.33 -16.23 0.64
CA GLN A 68 11.31 -16.99 -0.17
C GLN A 68 10.87 -16.89 -1.65
N GLY A 69 11.69 -16.38 -2.57
CA GLY A 69 13.08 -16.76 -2.74
C GLY A 69 13.07 -17.96 -3.68
N ALA A 70 13.14 -17.66 -4.98
CA ALA A 70 13.23 -18.64 -6.05
C ALA A 70 14.57 -19.39 -5.96
N THR A 71 14.51 -20.72 -5.99
CA THR A 71 15.43 -21.59 -6.72
C THR A 71 14.65 -22.81 -7.19
#